data_AF-A0A359EDJ8-F1
#
_entry.id   AF-A0A359EDJ8-F1
#
_cell.length_a   1.000
_cell.length_b   1.000
_cell.length_c   1.000
_cell.angle_alpha   90.00
_cell.angle_beta   90.00
_cell.angle_gamma   90.00
#
_symmetry.space_group_name_H-M   'P 1'
#
loop_
_entity.id
_entity.type
_entity.pdbx_description
1 polymer ?
#
loop_
_entity_poly.entity_id
_entity_poly.type
_entity_poly.pdbx_seq_one_letter_code
_entity_poly.pdbx_strand_id
1 'polypeptide(L)' 'MSKEPPEISTKTLAETDNYIAWSASEPDGETTYHLELGNVTLHFFNEEWQELMQLVRALPRGK' A
#
# COMPACT_ATOMS: atom_id res chain seq x y z
N MET A 1 15.84 -30.36 4.93
CA MET A 1 15.58 -29.00 5.43
C MET A 1 14.35 -28.49 4.71
N SER A 2 13.25 -28.31 5.42
CA SER A 2 12.03 -27.72 4.86
C SER A 2 12.31 -26.25 4.59
N LYS A 3 12.28 -25.83 3.32
CA LYS A 3 12.27 -24.40 2.99
C LYS A 3 10.89 -23.88 3.36
N GLU A 4 10.81 -22.99 4.34
CA GLU A 4 9.60 -22.22 4.60
C GLU A 4 9.14 -21.56 3.29
N PRO A 5 7.83 -21.56 2.98
CA PRO A 5 7.33 -20.87 1.81
C PRO A 5 7.72 -19.38 1.93
N PRO A 6 8.02 -18.70 0.82
CA PRO A 6 8.43 -17.32 0.91
C PRO A 6 7.29 -16.50 1.51
N GLU A 7 7.56 -15.90 2.67
CA GLU A 7 6.53 -15.24 3.47
C GLU A 7 6.24 -13.85 2.90
N ILE A 8 4.96 -13.57 2.63
CA ILE A 8 4.50 -12.22 2.28
C ILE A 8 4.67 -11.35 3.53
N SER A 9 5.42 -10.27 3.42
CA SER A 9 5.64 -9.33 4.54
C SER A 9 4.77 -8.09 4.36
N THR A 10 3.89 -7.80 5.31
CA THR A 10 3.04 -6.59 5.27
C THR A 10 3.57 -5.49 6.19
N LYS A 11 3.28 -4.23 5.84
CA LYS A 11 3.67 -3.05 6.63
C LYS A 11 2.64 -1.94 6.52
N THR A 12 2.13 -1.45 7.65
CA THR A 12 1.31 -0.24 7.70
C THR A 12 2.15 1.00 7.37
N LEU A 13 1.65 1.81 6.44
CA LEU A 13 2.28 3.06 5.99
C LEU A 13 1.64 4.28 6.66
N ALA A 14 0.31 4.28 6.77
CA ALA A 14 -0.46 5.30 7.46
C ALA A 14 -1.81 4.72 7.90
N GLU A 15 -2.33 5.21 9.03
CA GLU A 15 -3.61 4.79 9.57
C GLU A 15 -4.27 5.98 10.27
N THR A 16 -5.57 6.10 10.07
CA THR A 16 -6.49 7.03 10.75
C THR A 16 -7.71 6.24 11.21
N ASP A 17 -8.65 6.87 11.90
CA ASP A 17 -9.84 6.21 12.44
C ASP A 17 -10.66 5.41 11.40
N ASN A 18 -10.61 5.80 10.12
CA ASN A 18 -11.44 5.17 9.07
C ASN A 18 -10.65 4.69 7.85
N TYR A 19 -9.36 5.02 7.74
CA TYR A 19 -8.55 4.79 6.54
C TYR A 19 -7.20 4.20 6.88
N ILE A 20 -6.77 3.20 6.09
CA ILE A 20 -5.47 2.55 6.25
C ILE A 20 -4.77 2.47 4.89
N ALA A 21 -3.50 2.84 4.87
CA ALA A 21 -2.59 2.53 3.78
C ALA A 21 -1.53 1.54 4.25
N TRP A 22 -1.33 0.44 3.54
CA TRP A 22 -0.32 -0.58 3.85
C TRP A 22 0.31 -1.17 2.60
N SER A 23 1.50 -1.74 2.72
CA SER A 23 2.23 -2.39 1.63
C SER A 23 2.45 -3.88 1.91
N ALA A 24 2.48 -4.70 0.86
CA ALA A 24 2.91 -6.08 0.90
C ALA A 24 4.18 -6.25 0.07
N SER A 25 5.23 -6.82 0.65
CA SER A 25 6.40 -7.29 -0.09
C SER A 25 6.22 -8.75 -0.45
N GLU A 26 6.20 -9.02 -1.74
CA GLU A 26 6.00 -10.36 -2.29
C GLU A 26 7.32 -11.14 -2.39
N PRO A 27 7.25 -12.48 -2.35
CA PRO A 27 8.38 -13.39 -2.53
C PRO A 27 9.30 -13.15 -3.72
N ASP A 28 8.76 -12.60 -4.81
CA ASP A 28 9.44 -12.35 -6.07
C ASP A 28 10.18 -10.99 -6.08
N GLY A 29 10.07 -10.22 -5.00
CA GLY A 29 10.66 -8.90 -4.86
C GLY A 29 9.73 -7.77 -5.30
N GLU A 30 8.51 -8.06 -5.74
CA GLU A 30 7.51 -7.03 -6.02
C GLU A 30 6.93 -6.45 -4.71
N THR A 31 6.44 -5.21 -4.79
CA THR A 31 5.74 -4.57 -3.67
C THR A 31 4.44 -3.99 -4.18
N THR A 32 3.34 -4.41 -3.55
CA THR A 32 1.99 -3.90 -3.80
C THR A 32 1.55 -3.00 -2.65
N TYR A 33 0.71 -2.03 -2.97
CA TYR A 33 0.19 -1.05 -2.02
C TYR A 33 -1.33 -1.13 -1.97
N HIS A 34 -1.86 -0.91 -0.77
CA HIS A 34 -3.26 -1.11 -0.45
C HIS A 34 -3.77 0.13 0.27
N LEU A 35 -4.90 0.66 -0.19
CA LEU A 35 -5.62 1.74 0.47
C LEU A 35 -7.03 1.27 0.82
N GLU A 36 -7.30 1.15 2.11
CA GLU A 36 -8.60 0.75 2.65
C GLU A 36 -9.40 2.00 3.03
N LEU A 37 -10.55 2.15 2.36
CA LEU A 37 -11.46 3.30 2.45
C LEU A 37 -12.83 2.83 2.95
N GLY A 38 -12.88 2.28 4.16
CA GLY A 38 -14.09 1.69 4.74
C GLY A 38 -14.53 0.44 3.98
N ASN A 39 -15.47 0.58 3.04
CA ASN A 39 -16.04 -0.55 2.28
C ASN A 39 -15.35 -0.81 0.93
N VAL A 40 -14.31 -0.04 0.60
CA VAL A 40 -13.56 -0.19 -0.66
C VAL A 40 -12.08 -0.35 -0.34
N THR A 41 -11.43 -1.32 -0.98
CA THR A 41 -9.98 -1.46 -0.97
C THR A 41 -9.46 -1.25 -2.38
N LEU A 42 -8.50 -0.34 -2.52
CA LEU A 42 -7.78 -0.11 -3.76
C LEU A 42 -6.43 -0.80 -3.69
N HIS A 43 -6.08 -1.54 -4.73
CA HIS A 43 -4.81 -2.25 -4.88
C HIS A 43 -3.99 -1.57 -5.98
N PHE A 44 -2.70 -1.39 -5.73
CA PHE A 44 -1.79 -0.72 -6.65
C PHE A 44 -0.50 -1.52 -6.79
N PHE A 45 -0.01 -1.65 -8.02
CA PHE A 45 1.40 -1.93 -8.25
C PHE A 45 2.25 -0.70 -7.90
N ASN A 46 3.56 -0.90 -7.78
CA ASN A 46 4.47 0.16 -7.38
C ASN A 46 4.36 1.43 -8.27
N GLU A 47 4.26 1.28 -9.59
CA GLU A 47 4.17 2.43 -10.51
C GLU A 47 2.88 3.23 -10.31
N GLU A 48 1.74 2.54 -10.18
CA GLU A 48 0.42 3.16 -9.95
C GLU A 48 0.37 3.85 -8.59
N TRP A 49 0.98 3.26 -7.57
CA TRP A 49 1.11 3.88 -6.25
C TRP A 49 1.94 5.17 -6.31
N GLN A 50 3.07 5.17 -7.03
CA GLN A 50 3.87 6.38 -7.20
C GLN A 50 3.11 7.47 -7.96
N GLU A 51 2.29 7.13 -8.94
CA GLU A 51 1.42 8.08 -9.65
C GLU A 51 0.37 8.67 -8.70
N LEU A 52 -0.35 7.83 -7.95
CA LEU A 52 -1.33 8.27 -6.96
C LEU A 52 -0.70 9.22 -5.93
N MET A 53 0.50 8.90 -5.45
CA MET A 53 1.22 9.76 -4.50
C MET A 53 1.61 11.11 -5.10
N GLN A 54 1.89 11.19 -6.41
CA GLN A 54 2.10 12.47 -7.09
C GLN A 54 0.81 13.29 -7.10
N LEU A 55 -0.32 12.68 -7.44
CA LEU A 55 -1.63 13.33 -7.42
C LEU A 55 -1.98 13.85 -6.03
N VAL A 56 -1.87 13.01 -4.99
CA VAL A 56 -2.18 13.40 -3.60
C VAL A 56 -1.31 14.56 -3.14
N ARG A 57 -0.02 14.58 -3.49
CA ARG A 57 0.89 15.69 -3.16
C ARG A 57 0.55 16.99 -3.91
N ALA A 58 -0.09 16.91 -5.06
CA ALA A 58 -0.53 18.06 -5.84
C ALA A 58 -1.82 18.69 -5.30
N LEU A 59 -2.55 18.00 -4.41
CA LEU A 59 -3.74 18.56 -3.76
C LEU A 59 -3.34 19.75 -2.87
N PRO A 60 -4.17 20.82 -2.82
CA PRO A 60 -3.92 21.93 -1.92
C PRO A 60 -3.94 21.44 -0.48
N ARG A 61 -2.99 21.91 0.33
CA ARG A 61 -3.04 21.68 1.78
C ARG A 61 -4.27 22.38 2.34
N GLY A 62 -4.99 21.71 3.24
CA GLY A 62 -6.13 22.29 3.95
C GLY A 62 -5.75 23.64 4.57
N LYS A 63 -6.66 24.62 4.49
CA LYS A 63 -6.49 25.92 5.14
C LYS A 63 -6.43 25.79 6.66
#